data_AF-C7ZJI4-F1
#
_entry.id   AF-C7ZJI4-F1
#
_cell.length_a   1.000
_cell.length_b   1.000
_cell.length_c   1.000
_cell.angle_alpha   90.00
_cell.angle_beta   90.00
_cell.angle_gamma   90.00
#
_symmetry.space_group_name_H-M   'P 1'
#
loop_
_entity.id
_entity.type
_entity.pdbx_description
1 polymer ?
#
loop_
_entity_poly.entity_id
_entity_poly.type
_entity_poly.pdbx_seq_one_letter_code
_entity_poly.pdbx_strand_id
1 'polypeptide(L)'
;KSAVAVSEMSRRVTRSMSRRESEKRTKSPADVTEHKTSTRRLPAGRVLPAPRTAPIENEHFGLIQESVGTDLYKLLVAAVLWNRTRGVQARPVLLKLISDYPSPNHLAEASISHLSDLLHPLGLHNSRARRLVAFAKAWVQNPPSKSRRYRKLHYPSHGNGLDIRKNEVLTEDDEREGWEVAHLPSLGPYALDSFRIFHRDILRGLAQDWNGKGAGPGFEPEWKRVAPMDKDLRAYICWRWLKEGWIWDAETGTKVRASKK
;
A
#
# COMPACT_ATOMS: atom_id res chain seq x y z
N LYS A 1 6.77 -56.04 -4.47
CA LYS A 1 7.46 -55.48 -3.27
C LYS A 1 8.00 -54.11 -3.65
N SER A 2 7.63 -52.96 -3.12
CA SER A 2 6.43 -52.50 -2.42
C SER A 2 6.36 -51.01 -2.77
N ALA A 3 5.17 -50.52 -3.11
CA ALA A 3 4.89 -49.11 -3.30
C ALA A 3 4.86 -48.39 -1.95
N VAL A 4 5.37 -47.16 -1.87
CA VAL A 4 5.11 -46.23 -0.77
C VAL A 4 4.48 -44.97 -1.34
N ALA A 5 3.31 -44.68 -0.79
CA ALA A 5 2.35 -43.69 -1.24
C ALA A 5 2.79 -42.24 -0.99
N VAL A 6 2.53 -41.38 -1.96
CA VAL A 6 2.54 -39.92 -1.79
C VAL A 6 1.11 -39.51 -1.41
N SER A 7 0.98 -38.94 -0.21
CA SER A 7 -0.29 -38.40 0.30
C SER A 7 -0.63 -37.10 -0.44
N GLU A 8 -1.68 -37.15 -1.27
CA GLU A 8 -2.30 -35.96 -1.88
C GLU A 8 -3.05 -35.16 -0.80
N MET A 9 -2.52 -34.00 -0.43
CA MET A 9 -3.21 -33.06 0.44
C MET A 9 -4.30 -32.33 -0.36
N SER A 10 -5.52 -32.85 -0.27
CA SER A 10 -6.72 -32.29 -0.91
C SER A 10 -6.97 -30.83 -0.52
N ARG A 11 -7.20 -29.96 -1.51
CA ARG A 11 -7.47 -28.53 -1.33
C ARG A 11 -8.79 -28.36 -0.56
N ARG A 12 -8.77 -27.67 0.60
CA ARG A 12 -9.99 -27.31 1.32
C ARG A 12 -10.86 -26.35 0.49
N VAL A 13 -11.97 -26.88 -0.01
CA VAL A 13 -13.05 -26.12 -0.65
C VAL A 13 -13.78 -25.32 0.42
N THR A 14 -13.84 -24.00 0.27
CA THR A 14 -14.59 -23.12 1.17
C THR A 14 -16.08 -23.12 0.81
N ARG A 15 -16.96 -22.96 1.81
CA ARG A 15 -18.44 -23.00 1.72
C ARG A 15 -19.05 -22.00 0.71
N SER A 16 -18.28 -21.01 0.25
CA SER A 16 -18.68 -20.06 -0.82
C SER A 16 -18.52 -20.62 -2.23
N MET A 17 -17.67 -21.64 -2.44
CA MET A 17 -17.42 -22.25 -3.75
C MET A 17 -18.44 -23.33 -4.10
N SER A 18 -18.89 -24.12 -3.11
CA SER A 18 -19.96 -25.11 -3.30
C SER A 18 -21.30 -24.50 -3.74
N ARG A 19 -21.60 -23.26 -3.30
CA ARG A 19 -22.86 -22.58 -3.61
C ARG A 19 -22.94 -22.11 -5.08
N ARG A 20 -21.79 -21.80 -5.70
CA ARG A 20 -21.71 -21.39 -7.11
C ARG A 20 -21.79 -22.56 -8.08
N GLU A 21 -21.45 -23.76 -7.65
CA GLU A 21 -21.49 -24.96 -8.48
C GLU A 21 -22.91 -25.56 -8.54
N SER A 22 -23.66 -25.50 -7.44
CA SER A 22 -25.07 -25.90 -7.39
C SER A 22 -25.98 -24.99 -8.23
N GLU A 23 -25.66 -23.70 -8.36
CA GLU A 23 -26.46 -22.73 -9.13
C GLU A 23 -26.28 -22.84 -10.65
N LYS A 24 -25.24 -23.53 -11.13
CA LYS A 24 -24.97 -23.69 -12.56
C LYS A 24 -25.64 -24.91 -13.20
N ARG A 25 -26.24 -25.81 -12.43
CA ARG A 25 -26.67 -27.13 -12.92
C ARG A 25 -28.17 -27.33 -13.10
N THR A 26 -28.99 -26.29 -12.93
CA THR A 26 -30.43 -26.35 -13.15
C THR A 26 -30.92 -25.10 -13.90
N LYS A 27 -30.94 -25.20 -15.23
CA LYS A 27 -31.77 -24.34 -16.08
C LYS A 27 -32.41 -25.17 -17.19
N SER A 28 -33.73 -25.37 -17.07
CA SER A 28 -34.65 -25.65 -18.18
C SER A 28 -35.59 -24.44 -18.33
N PRO A 29 -36.17 -24.18 -19.52
CA PRO A 29 -36.71 -22.87 -19.89
C PRO A 29 -38.22 -22.72 -19.62
N ALA A 30 -38.67 -21.45 -19.65
CA ALA A 30 -40.03 -20.91 -19.57
C ALA A 30 -40.48 -20.46 -18.16
N ASP A 31 -40.60 -19.15 -17.93
CA ASP A 31 -41.82 -18.38 -18.26
C ASP A 31 -41.54 -16.88 -18.03
N VAL A 32 -42.04 -16.03 -18.91
CA VAL A 32 -41.84 -14.58 -18.89
C VAL A 32 -42.89 -13.96 -17.99
N THR A 33 -42.48 -13.46 -16.83
CA THR A 33 -43.31 -12.55 -16.03
C THR A 33 -42.60 -11.21 -15.87
N GLU A 34 -43.23 -10.18 -16.41
CA GLU A 34 -42.80 -8.79 -16.35
C GLU A 34 -42.72 -8.30 -14.89
N HIS A 35 -41.51 -7.99 -14.43
CA HIS A 35 -41.32 -7.24 -13.19
C HIS A 35 -41.03 -5.77 -13.49
N LYS A 36 -42.05 -4.93 -13.22
CA LYS A 36 -41.98 -3.47 -13.23
C LYS A 36 -40.74 -2.97 -12.51
N THR A 37 -39.86 -2.29 -13.25
CA THR A 37 -38.67 -1.65 -12.72
C THR A 37 -39.09 -0.43 -11.91
N SER A 38 -39.17 -0.58 -10.58
CA SER A 38 -39.30 0.56 -9.68
C SER A 38 -37.99 1.35 -9.70
N THR A 39 -37.97 2.45 -10.45
CA THR A 39 -36.91 3.45 -10.39
C THR A 39 -36.91 4.07 -9.00
N ARG A 40 -36.02 3.58 -8.14
CA ARG A 40 -35.83 4.10 -6.79
C ARG A 40 -35.17 5.48 -6.90
N ARG A 41 -35.98 6.54 -6.97
CA ARG A 41 -35.51 7.93 -6.91
C ARG A 41 -34.76 8.11 -5.59
N LEU A 42 -33.51 8.59 -5.66
CA LEU A 42 -32.74 8.97 -4.49
C LEU A 42 -33.45 10.15 -3.80
N PRO A 43 -33.65 10.11 -2.47
CA PRO A 43 -34.29 11.21 -1.76
C PRO A 43 -33.47 12.50 -1.91
N ALA A 44 -34.15 13.57 -2.30
CA ALA A 44 -33.58 14.91 -2.37
C ALA A 44 -33.05 15.31 -0.99
N GLY A 45 -31.77 15.68 -0.91
CA GLY A 45 -31.13 16.09 0.35
C GLY A 45 -29.94 15.24 0.79
N ARG A 46 -29.58 14.17 0.06
CA ARG A 46 -28.27 13.53 0.27
C ARG A 46 -27.18 14.40 -0.36
N VAL A 47 -26.59 15.29 0.46
CA VAL A 47 -25.33 15.97 0.15
C VAL A 47 -24.35 14.89 -0.31
N LEU A 48 -23.85 15.00 -1.55
CA LEU A 48 -22.75 14.15 -2.01
C LEU A 48 -21.63 14.26 -0.96
N PRO A 49 -21.00 13.16 -0.52
CA PRO A 49 -19.91 13.27 0.42
C PRO A 49 -18.92 14.30 -0.12
N ALA A 50 -18.56 15.27 0.72
CA ALA A 50 -17.63 16.33 0.38
C ALA A 50 -16.42 15.74 -0.37
N PRO A 51 -15.82 16.46 -1.33
CA PRO A 51 -14.66 15.97 -2.06
C PRO A 51 -13.67 15.37 -1.06
N ARG A 52 -13.26 14.12 -1.29
CA ARG A 52 -12.20 13.46 -0.48
C ARG A 52 -10.84 14.16 -0.60
N THR A 53 -10.78 15.24 -1.36
CA THR A 53 -9.63 16.07 -1.63
C THR A 53 -9.68 17.27 -0.70
N ALA A 54 -8.66 17.42 0.14
CA ALA A 54 -8.44 18.66 0.86
C ALA A 54 -8.43 19.85 -0.12
N PRO A 55 -8.89 21.05 0.29
CA PRO A 55 -8.69 22.26 -0.48
C PRO A 55 -7.23 22.40 -0.94
N ILE A 56 -7.02 22.95 -2.14
CA ILE A 56 -5.67 23.13 -2.69
C ILE A 56 -4.83 24.13 -1.90
N GLU A 57 -5.49 25.05 -1.20
CA GLU A 57 -4.86 26.06 -0.33
C GLU A 57 -4.29 25.44 0.96
N ASN A 58 -4.78 24.26 1.36
CA ASN A 58 -4.27 23.59 2.56
C ASN A 58 -2.81 23.21 2.34
N GLU A 59 -1.97 23.38 3.36
CA GLU A 59 -0.58 22.92 3.30
C GLU A 59 -0.48 21.40 3.12
N HIS A 60 -1.34 20.65 3.82
CA HIS A 60 -1.36 19.19 3.86
C HIS A 60 -2.70 18.60 3.37
N PHE A 61 -2.64 17.38 2.83
CA PHE A 61 -3.83 16.63 2.41
C PHE A 61 -4.52 15.92 3.60
N GLY A 62 -3.75 15.56 4.62
CA GLY A 62 -4.22 14.84 5.81
C GLY A 62 -3.92 13.34 5.82
N LEU A 63 -3.05 12.84 4.94
CA LEU A 63 -2.55 11.46 5.02
C LEU A 63 -1.64 11.29 6.24
N ILE A 64 -1.67 10.11 6.87
CA ILE A 64 -0.74 9.81 7.97
C ILE A 64 0.71 9.82 7.49
N GLN A 65 0.93 9.42 6.22
CA GLN A 65 2.22 9.45 5.56
C GLN A 65 2.84 10.85 5.52
N GLU A 66 2.04 11.93 5.49
CA GLU A 66 2.61 13.29 5.55
C GLU A 66 3.24 13.59 6.91
N SER A 67 2.74 12.99 8.00
CA SER A 67 3.31 13.20 9.34
C SER A 67 4.47 12.26 9.69
N VAL A 68 4.50 11.05 9.11
CA VAL A 68 5.53 10.05 9.42
C VAL A 68 6.53 9.83 8.28
N GLY A 69 6.32 10.49 7.13
CA GLY A 69 7.01 10.22 5.88
C GLY A 69 8.50 10.55 5.91
N THR A 70 8.95 11.42 6.81
CA THR A 70 10.37 11.73 7.00
C THR A 70 11.13 10.66 7.80
N ASP A 71 10.43 9.66 8.35
CA ASP A 71 11.01 8.53 9.10
C ASP A 71 10.60 7.22 8.41
N LEU A 72 11.57 6.55 7.76
CA LEU A 72 11.29 5.35 6.95
C LEU A 72 10.64 4.23 7.78
N TYR A 73 11.08 4.07 9.02
CA TYR A 73 10.58 3.02 9.89
C TYR A 73 9.12 3.27 10.23
N LYS A 74 8.78 4.49 10.69
CA LYS A 74 7.40 4.86 11.00
C LYS A 74 6.49 4.79 9.77
N LEU A 75 6.97 5.23 8.61
CA LEU A 75 6.24 5.14 7.35
C LEU A 75 5.89 3.71 6.98
N LEU A 76 6.86 2.79 7.03
CA LEU A 76 6.64 1.40 6.66
C LEU A 76 5.83 0.62 7.69
N VAL A 77 5.99 0.90 8.99
CA VAL A 77 5.12 0.35 10.03
C VAL A 77 3.66 0.79 9.83
N ALA A 78 3.44 2.07 9.53
CA ALA A 78 2.11 2.58 9.20
C ALA A 78 1.50 1.84 8.00
N ALA A 79 2.31 1.61 6.96
CA ALA A 79 1.86 0.89 5.76
C ALA A 79 1.49 -0.59 6.06
N VAL A 80 2.25 -1.27 6.93
CA VAL A 80 1.93 -2.64 7.36
C VAL A 80 0.60 -2.68 8.14
N LEU A 81 0.33 -1.67 8.99
CA LEU A 81 -0.91 -1.57 9.76
C LEU A 81 -2.15 -1.28 8.91
N TRP A 82 -2.02 -0.54 7.81
CA TRP A 82 -3.18 -0.10 7.01
C TRP A 82 -3.79 -1.17 6.11
N ASN A 83 -3.24 -2.38 6.10
CA ASN A 83 -3.81 -3.50 5.40
C ASN A 83 -5.21 -3.84 5.94
N ARG A 84 -6.24 -3.51 5.15
CA ARG A 84 -7.67 -3.78 5.45
C ARG A 84 -8.16 -3.10 6.73
N THR A 85 -7.60 -1.94 7.09
CA THR A 85 -8.03 -1.17 8.27
C THR A 85 -8.28 0.29 7.91
N ARG A 86 -9.31 0.88 8.51
CA ARG A 86 -9.61 2.30 8.28
C ARG A 86 -8.63 3.18 9.04
N GLY A 87 -8.04 4.12 8.32
CA GLY A 87 -7.75 5.49 8.75
C GLY A 87 -7.81 5.76 10.26
N VAL A 88 -9.01 6.16 10.64
CA VAL A 88 -9.39 6.64 11.98
C VAL A 88 -9.07 5.63 13.08
N GLN A 89 -9.22 4.33 12.83
CA GLN A 89 -9.02 3.30 13.86
C GLN A 89 -7.54 3.00 14.10
N ALA A 90 -6.74 3.01 13.04
CA ALA A 90 -5.36 2.57 13.14
C ALA A 90 -4.38 3.70 13.48
N ARG A 91 -4.79 4.98 13.40
CA ARG A 91 -3.97 6.12 13.85
C ARG A 91 -3.59 6.05 15.34
N PRO A 92 -4.53 5.93 16.30
CA PRO A 92 -4.18 5.87 17.72
C PRO A 92 -3.29 4.66 18.04
N VAL A 93 -3.56 3.51 17.41
CA VAL A 93 -2.75 2.30 17.59
C VAL A 93 -1.34 2.47 17.01
N LEU A 94 -1.20 3.12 15.85
CA LEU A 94 0.11 3.44 15.28
C LEU A 94 0.91 4.34 16.24
N LEU A 95 0.31 5.42 16.74
CA LEU A 95 0.97 6.36 17.65
C LEU A 95 1.45 5.67 18.93
N LYS A 96 0.62 4.80 19.51
CA LYS A 96 1.01 4.01 20.68
C LYS A 96 2.12 3.02 20.34
N LEU A 97 2.03 2.32 19.20
CA LEU A 97 3.05 1.37 18.76
C LEU A 97 4.41 2.03 18.53
N ILE A 98 4.48 3.16 17.83
CA ILE A 98 5.76 3.86 17.60
C ILE A 98 6.30 4.52 18.88
N SER A 99 5.45 4.78 19.88
CA SER A 99 5.88 5.22 21.21
C SER A 99 6.52 4.07 21.99
N ASP A 100 5.89 2.88 21.97
CA ASP A 100 6.36 1.71 22.72
C ASP A 100 7.57 1.04 22.01
N TYR A 101 7.62 1.11 20.68
CA TYR A 101 8.68 0.53 19.85
C TYR A 101 9.25 1.55 18.85
N PRO A 102 10.07 2.50 19.31
CA PRO A 102 10.51 3.65 18.51
C PRO A 102 11.51 3.32 17.41
N SER A 103 12.11 2.12 17.41
CA SER A 103 13.05 1.70 16.38
C SER A 103 12.85 0.24 15.96
N PRO A 104 13.41 -0.17 14.81
CA PRO A 104 13.39 -1.56 14.37
C PRO A 104 13.92 -2.55 15.42
N ASN A 105 14.93 -2.19 16.20
CA ASN A 105 15.47 -3.04 17.27
C ASN A 105 14.43 -3.33 18.35
N HIS A 106 13.76 -2.28 18.86
CA HIS A 106 12.69 -2.44 19.86
C HIS A 106 11.56 -3.34 19.32
N LEU A 107 11.13 -3.12 18.08
CA LEU A 107 10.06 -3.93 17.48
C LEU A 107 10.48 -5.38 17.17
N ALA A 108 11.76 -5.62 16.89
CA ALA A 108 12.31 -6.95 16.64
C ALA A 108 12.35 -7.81 17.93
N GLU A 109 12.53 -7.16 19.08
CA GLU A 109 12.57 -7.77 20.41
C GLU A 109 11.19 -7.79 21.11
N ALA A 110 10.18 -7.16 20.49
CA ALA A 110 8.84 -7.06 21.04
C ALA A 110 8.22 -8.43 21.37
N SER A 111 7.58 -8.52 22.54
CA SER A 111 6.75 -9.66 22.88
C SER A 111 5.55 -9.74 21.94
N ILE A 112 5.40 -10.88 21.26
CA ILE A 112 4.28 -11.10 20.34
C ILE A 112 2.94 -10.97 21.06
N SER A 113 2.81 -11.43 22.31
CA SER A 113 1.55 -11.33 23.07
C SER A 113 1.19 -9.87 23.33
N HIS A 114 2.11 -9.10 23.91
CA HIS A 114 1.89 -7.68 24.21
C HIS A 114 1.58 -6.86 22.95
N LEU A 115 2.33 -7.10 21.86
CA LEU A 115 2.06 -6.46 20.58
C LEU A 115 0.69 -6.87 20.00
N SER A 116 0.27 -8.12 20.21
CA SER A 116 -1.06 -8.59 19.80
C SER A 116 -2.18 -7.86 20.54
N ASP A 117 -2.03 -7.67 21.85
CA ASP A 117 -3.01 -6.97 22.68
C ASP A 117 -3.16 -5.51 22.22
N LEU A 118 -2.04 -4.84 21.96
CA LEU A 118 -2.03 -3.48 21.40
C LEU A 118 -2.75 -3.39 20.05
N LEU A 119 -2.59 -4.42 19.20
CA LEU A 119 -3.18 -4.47 17.86
C LEU A 119 -4.61 -5.01 17.84
N HIS A 120 -5.11 -5.52 18.97
CA HIS A 120 -6.41 -6.17 19.08
C HIS A 120 -7.56 -5.36 18.44
N PRO A 121 -7.67 -4.03 18.64
CA PRO A 121 -8.76 -3.22 18.07
C PRO A 121 -8.79 -3.20 16.54
N LEU A 122 -7.69 -3.52 15.86
CA LEU A 122 -7.59 -3.47 14.40
C LEU A 122 -8.03 -4.78 13.73
N GLY A 123 -8.25 -5.84 14.50
CA GLY A 123 -8.49 -7.20 14.00
C GLY A 123 -7.25 -7.82 13.34
N LEU A 124 -7.25 -9.14 13.15
CA LEU A 124 -6.09 -9.90 12.64
C LEU A 124 -4.80 -9.71 13.47
N HIS A 125 -4.92 -9.27 14.72
CA HIS A 125 -3.84 -8.83 15.61
C HIS A 125 -2.71 -9.85 15.73
N ASN A 126 -3.02 -11.14 15.95
CA ASN A 126 -2.02 -12.21 16.05
C ASN A 126 -1.17 -12.36 14.77
N SER A 127 -1.76 -12.13 13.60
CA SER A 127 -1.02 -12.19 12.33
C SER A 127 -0.22 -10.91 12.07
N ARG A 128 -0.76 -9.75 12.47
CA ARG A 128 -0.08 -8.46 12.35
C ARG A 128 1.14 -8.38 13.27
N ALA A 129 1.00 -8.78 14.53
CA ALA A 129 2.08 -8.80 15.51
C ALA A 129 3.26 -9.64 14.99
N ARG A 130 3.00 -10.89 14.55
CA ARG A 130 4.04 -11.75 13.96
C ARG A 130 4.69 -11.15 12.72
N ARG A 131 3.90 -10.52 11.83
CA ARG A 131 4.41 -9.87 10.61
C ARG A 131 5.28 -8.65 10.92
N LEU A 132 4.90 -7.85 11.92
CA LEU A 132 5.66 -6.68 12.35
C LEU A 132 7.00 -7.09 12.98
N VAL A 133 7.01 -8.10 13.85
CA VAL A 133 8.25 -8.63 14.43
C VAL A 133 9.15 -9.22 13.34
N ALA A 134 8.59 -9.99 12.38
CA ALA A 134 9.36 -10.54 11.27
C ALA A 134 9.93 -9.44 10.35
N PHE A 135 9.14 -8.40 10.08
CA PHE A 135 9.56 -7.19 9.36
C PHE A 135 10.73 -6.50 10.07
N ALA A 136 10.61 -6.27 11.37
CA ALA A 136 11.63 -5.61 12.18
C ALA A 136 12.92 -6.44 12.26
N LYS A 137 12.83 -7.77 12.43
CA LYS A 137 13.99 -8.67 12.40
C LYS A 137 14.72 -8.63 11.06
N ALA A 138 13.98 -8.68 9.95
CA ALA A 138 14.57 -8.56 8.61
C ALA A 138 15.23 -7.19 8.40
N TRP A 139 14.65 -6.13 8.95
CA TRP A 139 15.25 -4.79 8.93
C TRP A 139 16.55 -4.74 9.71
N VAL A 140 16.57 -5.23 10.95
CA VAL A 140 17.78 -5.20 11.79
C VAL A 140 18.90 -6.01 11.13
N GLN A 141 18.58 -7.18 10.57
CA GLN A 141 19.54 -8.02 9.85
C GLN A 141 20.06 -7.34 8.58
N ASN A 142 19.19 -6.65 7.85
CA ASN A 142 19.53 -6.04 6.59
C ASN A 142 18.78 -4.70 6.41
N PRO A 143 19.32 -3.58 6.94
CA PRO A 143 18.62 -2.31 6.90
C PRO A 143 18.49 -1.77 5.47
N PRO A 144 17.38 -1.11 5.11
CA PRO A 144 17.25 -0.41 3.84
C PRO A 144 18.41 0.55 3.60
N SER A 145 18.90 0.60 2.37
CA SER A 145 20.02 1.47 1.98
C SER A 145 19.90 1.85 0.52
N LYS A 146 20.36 3.06 0.18
CA LYS A 146 20.37 3.57 -1.21
C LYS A 146 21.24 2.74 -2.16
N SER A 147 22.25 2.04 -1.65
CA SER A 147 23.19 1.25 -2.46
C SER A 147 22.67 -0.13 -2.86
N ARG A 148 21.51 -0.55 -2.35
CA ARG A 148 20.98 -1.91 -2.53
C ARG A 148 19.50 -1.87 -2.83
N ARG A 149 19.13 -2.40 -3.99
CA ARG A 149 17.75 -2.52 -4.44
C ARG A 149 17.39 -3.99 -4.66
N TYR A 150 16.13 -4.32 -4.38
CA TYR A 150 15.62 -5.67 -4.48
C TYR A 150 14.40 -5.71 -5.39
N ARG A 151 14.22 -6.83 -6.08
CA ARG A 151 13.07 -7.01 -6.95
C ARG A 151 11.76 -7.02 -6.16
N LYS A 152 10.70 -6.53 -6.79
CA LYS A 152 9.32 -6.84 -6.41
C LYS A 152 8.59 -7.36 -7.64
N LEU A 153 8.17 -8.63 -7.57
CA LEU A 153 7.43 -9.24 -8.67
C LEU A 153 6.12 -8.51 -8.95
N HIS A 154 5.88 -8.21 -10.23
CA HIS A 154 4.68 -7.55 -10.73
C HIS A 154 4.44 -6.16 -10.10
N TYR A 155 5.52 -5.43 -9.83
CA TYR A 155 5.45 -4.05 -9.35
C TYR A 155 6.53 -3.19 -10.03
N PRO A 156 6.19 -1.99 -10.54
CA PRO A 156 4.90 -1.31 -10.40
C PRO A 156 3.82 -1.87 -11.33
N SER A 157 4.21 -2.56 -12.41
CA SER A 157 3.31 -3.16 -13.37
C SER A 157 3.51 -4.67 -13.49
N HIS A 158 2.52 -5.34 -14.11
CA HIS A 158 2.60 -6.77 -14.33
C HIS A 158 3.78 -7.13 -15.23
N GLY A 159 4.68 -8.00 -14.74
CA GLY A 159 5.85 -8.47 -15.47
C GLY A 159 7.18 -7.90 -14.96
N ASN A 160 7.15 -6.77 -14.23
CA ASN A 160 8.36 -6.21 -13.64
C ASN A 160 9.00 -7.17 -12.61
N GLY A 161 10.34 -7.21 -12.59
CA GLY A 161 11.15 -7.97 -11.65
C GLY A 161 11.25 -9.47 -11.96
N LEU A 162 10.75 -9.94 -13.11
CA LEU A 162 10.92 -11.32 -13.59
C LEU A 162 12.34 -11.61 -14.06
N ASP A 163 13.06 -10.58 -14.50
CA ASP A 163 14.44 -10.57 -14.96
C ASP A 163 15.48 -10.61 -13.82
N ILE A 164 15.03 -10.47 -12.56
CA ILE A 164 15.89 -10.43 -11.38
C ILE A 164 15.66 -11.69 -10.54
N ARG A 165 16.75 -12.34 -10.10
CA ARG A 165 16.67 -13.55 -9.27
C ARG A 165 16.24 -13.23 -7.84
N LYS A 166 15.71 -14.23 -7.12
CA LYS A 166 15.12 -14.05 -5.77
C LYS A 166 16.06 -13.37 -4.76
N ASN A 167 17.34 -13.71 -4.77
CA ASN A 167 18.33 -13.23 -3.82
C ASN A 167 19.37 -12.29 -4.46
N GLU A 168 19.12 -11.87 -5.70
CA GLU A 168 19.98 -10.91 -6.38
C GLU A 168 19.73 -9.52 -5.83
N VAL A 169 20.83 -8.80 -5.59
CA VAL A 169 20.83 -7.44 -5.08
C VAL A 169 21.34 -6.54 -6.19
N LEU A 170 20.52 -5.59 -6.59
CA LEU A 170 20.90 -4.59 -7.58
C LEU A 170 21.68 -3.47 -6.90
N THR A 171 22.80 -3.08 -7.50
CA THR A 171 23.60 -1.92 -7.06
C THR A 171 22.93 -0.62 -7.45
N GLU A 172 23.52 0.52 -7.08
CA GLU A 172 22.99 1.83 -7.47
C GLU A 172 23.03 2.07 -8.98
N ASP A 173 24.09 1.60 -9.66
CA ASP A 173 24.32 1.81 -11.09
C ASP A 173 23.56 0.83 -12.01
N ASP A 174 22.87 -0.16 -11.44
CA ASP A 174 22.11 -1.14 -12.23
C ASP A 174 20.90 -0.46 -12.91
N GLU A 175 20.76 -0.61 -14.22
CA GLU A 175 19.66 0.03 -14.96
C GLU A 175 18.29 -0.60 -14.66
N ARG A 176 18.25 -1.82 -14.12
CA ARG A 176 17.01 -2.54 -13.83
C ARG A 176 16.27 -1.92 -12.64
N GLU A 177 14.95 -2.07 -12.64
CA GLU A 177 14.10 -1.55 -11.57
C GLU A 177 14.14 -2.44 -10.32
N GLY A 178 14.37 -1.80 -9.17
CA GLY A 178 14.30 -2.44 -7.87
C GLY A 178 14.08 -1.40 -6.77
N TRP A 179 13.80 -1.88 -5.57
CA TRP A 179 13.37 -1.03 -4.45
C TRP A 179 14.17 -1.32 -3.19
N GLU A 180 14.61 -0.28 -2.52
CA GLU A 180 15.54 -0.30 -1.38
C GLU A 180 14.95 -1.01 -0.14
N VAL A 181 13.62 -1.16 -0.11
CA VAL A 181 12.86 -1.76 0.99
C VAL A 181 12.18 -3.08 0.59
N ALA A 182 12.25 -3.52 -0.67
CA ALA A 182 11.44 -4.64 -1.17
C ALA A 182 11.82 -6.03 -0.60
N HIS A 183 13.01 -6.17 0.00
CA HIS A 183 13.41 -7.38 0.72
C HIS A 183 12.66 -7.57 2.04
N LEU A 184 12.09 -6.50 2.60
CA LEU A 184 11.38 -6.57 3.87
C LEU A 184 10.06 -7.34 3.70
N PRO A 185 9.77 -8.31 4.58
CA PRO A 185 8.54 -9.07 4.50
C PRO A 185 7.34 -8.16 4.80
N SER A 186 6.15 -8.57 4.34
CA SER A 186 4.88 -7.86 4.55
C SER A 186 4.73 -6.54 3.77
N LEU A 187 5.73 -6.08 3.02
CA LEU A 187 5.57 -4.91 2.15
C LEU A 187 4.89 -5.30 0.83
N GLY A 188 3.72 -4.72 0.58
CA GLY A 188 2.98 -4.83 -0.68
C GLY A 188 3.12 -3.58 -1.55
N PRO A 189 2.42 -3.53 -2.71
CA PRO A 189 2.40 -2.36 -3.59
C PRO A 189 2.09 -1.04 -2.86
N TYR A 190 1.10 -1.04 -1.95
CA TYR A 190 0.77 0.14 -1.15
C TYR A 190 1.94 0.68 -0.32
N ALA A 191 2.74 -0.20 0.29
CA ALA A 191 3.88 0.20 1.09
C ALA A 191 5.02 0.73 0.22
N LEU A 192 5.22 0.12 -0.96
CA LEU A 192 6.21 0.59 -1.93
C LEU A 192 5.82 1.94 -2.53
N ASP A 193 4.54 2.14 -2.88
CA ASP A 193 4.04 3.43 -3.35
C ASP A 193 4.19 4.49 -2.24
N SER A 194 3.84 4.16 -0.99
CA SER A 194 4.05 5.07 0.14
C SER A 194 5.53 5.44 0.31
N PHE A 195 6.44 4.46 0.23
CA PHE A 195 7.88 4.70 0.26
C PHE A 195 8.35 5.60 -0.88
N ARG A 196 7.96 5.30 -2.12
CA ARG A 196 8.32 6.08 -3.31
C ARG A 196 7.81 7.51 -3.23
N ILE A 197 6.58 7.70 -2.76
CA ILE A 197 5.96 9.02 -2.66
C ILE A 197 6.57 9.85 -1.55
N PHE A 198 6.84 9.28 -0.37
CA PHE A 198 7.11 10.07 0.83
C PHE A 198 8.54 9.99 1.36
N HIS A 199 9.36 9.02 0.96
CA HIS A 199 10.67 8.82 1.59
C HIS A 199 11.82 8.43 0.66
N ARG A 200 11.55 7.91 -0.54
CA ARG A 200 12.61 7.38 -1.42
C ARG A 200 13.69 8.41 -1.74
N ASP A 201 13.29 9.64 -2.04
CA ASP A 201 14.23 10.74 -2.34
C ASP A 201 15.12 11.09 -1.13
N ILE A 202 14.56 11.00 0.08
CA ILE A 202 15.29 11.22 1.34
C ILE A 202 16.30 10.08 1.57
N LEU A 203 15.89 8.82 1.40
CA LEU A 203 16.77 7.66 1.56
C LEU A 203 17.96 7.72 0.58
N ARG A 204 17.72 8.19 -0.64
CA ARG A 204 18.77 8.37 -1.65
C ARG A 204 19.65 9.60 -1.43
N GLY A 205 19.26 10.50 -0.51
CA GLY A 205 19.98 11.75 -0.24
C GLY A 205 19.83 12.77 -1.36
N LEU A 206 18.76 12.69 -2.15
CA LEU A 206 18.48 13.60 -3.27
C LEU A 206 17.73 14.86 -2.83
N ALA A 207 16.96 14.76 -1.73
CA ALA A 207 16.18 15.85 -1.16
C ALA A 207 15.99 15.67 0.36
N GLN A 208 15.66 16.76 1.05
CA GLN A 208 15.33 16.77 2.49
C GLN A 208 13.88 16.31 2.76
N ASP A 209 13.02 16.41 1.75
CA ASP A 209 11.63 15.95 1.78
C ASP A 209 11.22 15.38 0.42
N TRP A 210 10.01 14.86 0.33
CA TRP A 210 9.46 14.35 -0.93
C TRP A 210 8.95 15.46 -1.89
N ASN A 211 9.12 16.73 -1.55
CA ASN A 211 8.80 17.85 -2.42
C ASN A 211 10.04 18.37 -3.18
N GLY A 212 11.22 17.82 -2.90
CA GLY A 212 12.48 18.27 -3.50
C GLY A 212 13.14 19.40 -2.72
N LYS A 213 12.79 19.63 -1.45
CA LYS A 213 13.45 20.64 -0.63
C LYS A 213 14.95 20.37 -0.55
N GLY A 214 15.76 21.37 -0.91
CA GLY A 214 17.21 21.26 -0.91
C GLY A 214 17.80 20.40 -2.04
N ALA A 215 16.99 20.00 -3.03
CA ALA A 215 17.48 19.26 -4.19
C ALA A 215 18.18 20.19 -5.21
N GLY A 216 19.06 19.60 -6.03
CA GLY A 216 19.77 20.31 -7.09
C GLY A 216 18.87 20.78 -8.24
N PRO A 217 19.38 21.65 -9.12
CA PRO A 217 18.64 22.15 -10.27
C PRO A 217 18.21 21.00 -11.20
N GLY A 218 16.98 21.06 -11.70
CA GLY A 218 16.41 20.03 -12.58
C GLY A 218 15.93 18.76 -11.88
N PHE A 219 16.01 18.69 -10.54
CA PHE A 219 15.49 17.55 -9.79
C PHE A 219 13.97 17.39 -9.94
N GLU A 220 13.53 16.19 -10.26
CA GLU A 220 12.11 15.82 -10.28
C GLU A 220 11.80 14.81 -9.16
N PRO A 221 10.96 15.17 -8.17
CA PRO A 221 10.59 14.28 -7.07
C PRO A 221 9.98 12.95 -7.54
N GLU A 222 10.26 11.87 -6.80
CA GLU A 222 9.83 10.51 -7.16
C GLU A 222 8.32 10.36 -7.25
N TRP A 223 7.54 11.06 -6.43
CA TRP A 223 6.08 10.97 -6.46
C TRP A 223 5.47 11.27 -7.83
N LYS A 224 6.14 12.07 -8.68
CA LYS A 224 5.67 12.41 -10.03
C LYS A 224 5.68 11.21 -10.99
N ARG A 225 6.42 10.15 -10.65
CA ARG A 225 6.54 8.89 -11.41
C ARG A 225 5.76 7.74 -10.77
N VAL A 226 4.98 8.00 -9.72
CA VAL A 226 4.19 6.98 -9.02
C VAL A 226 2.74 7.02 -9.48
N ALA A 227 2.22 5.89 -9.93
CA ALA A 227 0.81 5.68 -10.26
C ALA A 227 0.20 4.64 -9.29
N PRO A 228 -0.17 5.04 -8.07
CA PRO A 228 -0.62 4.08 -7.05
C PRO A 228 -1.98 3.50 -7.40
N MET A 229 -2.28 2.28 -6.96
CA MET A 229 -3.64 1.70 -7.05
C MET A 229 -4.51 2.05 -5.84
N ASP A 230 -3.91 2.44 -4.73
CA ASP A 230 -4.63 2.79 -3.51
C ASP A 230 -5.43 4.09 -3.69
N LYS A 231 -6.69 4.07 -3.26
CA LYS A 231 -7.62 5.19 -3.45
C LYS A 231 -7.19 6.48 -2.75
N ASP A 232 -6.52 6.36 -1.59
CA ASP A 232 -6.15 7.51 -0.78
C ASP A 232 -4.82 8.09 -1.29
N LEU A 233 -3.88 7.24 -1.72
CA LEU A 233 -2.67 7.67 -2.43
C LEU A 233 -2.99 8.30 -3.80
N ARG A 234 -3.95 7.75 -4.56
CA ARG A 234 -4.42 8.36 -5.82
C ARG A 234 -4.97 9.76 -5.59
N ALA A 235 -5.85 9.91 -4.60
CA ALA A 235 -6.41 11.22 -4.27
C ALA A 235 -5.34 12.23 -3.84
N TYR A 236 -4.33 11.77 -3.10
CA TYR A 236 -3.15 12.57 -2.76
C TYR A 236 -2.38 13.02 -4.00
N ILE A 237 -2.04 12.12 -4.93
CA ILE A 237 -1.30 12.45 -6.14
C ILE A 237 -2.10 13.39 -7.07
N CYS A 238 -3.41 13.17 -7.22
CA CYS A 238 -4.29 14.11 -7.93
C CYS A 238 -4.22 15.52 -7.31
N TRP A 239 -4.33 15.62 -5.97
CA TRP A 239 -4.25 16.89 -5.26
C TRP A 239 -2.87 17.54 -5.40
N ARG A 240 -1.79 16.76 -5.41
CA ARG A 240 -0.43 17.24 -5.64
C ARG A 240 -0.23 17.81 -7.04
N TRP A 241 -0.71 17.12 -8.07
CA TRP A 241 -0.68 17.66 -9.44
C TRP A 241 -1.54 18.91 -9.59
N LEU A 242 -2.69 18.96 -8.91
CA LEU A 242 -3.57 20.12 -8.94
C LEU A 242 -2.91 21.35 -8.33
N LYS A 243 -2.15 21.19 -7.24
CA LYS A 243 -1.30 22.26 -6.68
C LYS A 243 -0.24 22.78 -7.65
N GLU A 244 0.23 21.93 -8.57
CA GLU A 244 1.13 22.34 -9.66
C GLU A 244 0.39 22.89 -10.89
N GLY A 245 -0.93 23.03 -10.84
CA GLY A 245 -1.76 23.53 -11.93
C GLY A 245 -2.07 22.48 -13.01
N TRP A 246 -2.10 21.20 -12.65
CA TRP A 246 -2.40 20.08 -13.55
C TRP A 246 -3.56 19.23 -13.04
N ILE A 247 -4.46 18.85 -13.94
CA ILE A 247 -5.43 17.78 -13.70
C ILE A 247 -4.76 16.49 -14.16
N TRP A 248 -4.53 15.59 -13.22
CA TRP A 248 -3.90 14.29 -13.47
C TRP A 248 -4.92 13.16 -13.45
N ASP A 249 -4.89 12.33 -14.49
CA ASP A 249 -5.72 11.13 -14.59
C ASP A 249 -5.01 9.93 -13.98
N ALA A 250 -5.66 9.32 -12.97
CA ALA A 250 -5.05 8.26 -12.18
C ALA A 250 -5.01 6.88 -12.87
N GLU A 251 -5.69 6.70 -14.00
CA GLU A 251 -5.73 5.44 -14.74
C GLU A 251 -4.71 5.44 -15.88
N THR A 252 -4.58 6.57 -16.57
CA THR A 252 -3.72 6.73 -17.75
C THR A 252 -2.40 7.42 -17.42
N GLY A 253 -2.31 8.12 -16.28
CA GLY A 253 -1.15 8.94 -15.92
C GLY A 253 -1.06 10.27 -16.69
N THR A 254 -2.03 10.56 -17.56
CA THR A 254 -2.02 11.78 -18.39
C THR A 254 -2.27 13.04 -17.56
N LYS A 255 -1.76 14.17 -18.05
CA LYS A 255 -1.85 15.48 -17.38
C LYS A 255 -2.37 16.52 -18.37
N VAL A 256 -3.38 17.27 -17.97
CA VAL A 256 -3.88 18.44 -18.70
C VAL A 256 -3.77 19.68 -17.82
N ARG A 257 -3.49 20.84 -18.43
CA ARG A 257 -3.42 22.10 -17.68
C ARG A 257 -4.76 22.39 -17.03
N ALA A 258 -4.75 22.70 -15.74
CA ALA A 258 -5.93 23.17 -15.04
C ALA A 258 -6.27 24.58 -15.55
N SER A 259 -7.50 24.79 -16.02
CA SER A 259 -8.00 26.11 -16.38
C SER A 259 -8.08 26.99 -15.13
N LYS A 260 -7.51 28.20 -15.18
CA LYS A 260 -7.73 29.21 -14.13
C LYS A 260 -9.22 29.56 -14.10
N LYS A 261 -9.87 29.41 -12.95
CA LYS A 261 -11.12 30.10 -12.67
C LYS A 261 -10.83 31.51 -12.17
#